data_AF-A0A9D7RA34-F1
#
_entry.id   AF-A0A9D7RA34-F1
#
_cell.length_a   1.000
_cell.length_b   1.000
_cell.length_c   1.000
_cell.angle_alpha   90.00
_cell.angle_beta   90.00
_cell.angle_gamma   90.00
#
_symmetry.space_group_name_H-M   'P 1'
#
loop_
_entity.id
_entity.type
_entity.pdbx_description
1 polymer ?
#
loop_
_entity_poly.entity_id
_entity_poly.type
_entity_poly.pdbx_seq_one_letter_code
_entity_poly.pdbx_strand_id
1 'polypeptide(L)'
;MGSPRELLDPNLVLQYGRPPNRIDLISGLSFSFEDAWAARIEESIELDGERIPVFILGLEHLRIAKRIAGRPKDLDDLAHLGEAPEP
;
A
#
# COMPACT_ATOMS: atom_id res chain seq x y z
N MET A 1 24.01 5.84 2.28
CA MET A 1 23.23 4.61 2.07
C MET A 1 23.44 3.71 3.26
N GLY A 2 22.37 3.50 4.04
CA GLY A 2 22.38 2.62 5.21
C GLY A 2 22.07 3.30 6.54
N SER A 3 21.79 4.61 6.55
CA SER A 3 21.25 5.26 7.75
C SER A 3 19.74 5.02 7.83
N PRO A 4 19.18 4.61 8.99
CA PRO A 4 17.73 4.47 9.15
C PRO A 4 16.93 5.73 8.80
N ARG A 5 17.56 6.92 8.91
CA ARG A 5 16.92 8.20 8.57
C ARG A 5 16.62 8.36 7.08
N GLU A 6 17.28 7.61 6.20
CA GLU A 6 17.01 7.65 4.76
C GLU A 6 15.57 7.22 4.46
N LEU A 7 14.99 6.32 5.27
CA LEU A 7 13.59 5.87 5.14
C LEU A 7 12.56 6.97 5.41
N LEU A 8 12.98 8.10 5.98
CA LEU A 8 12.12 9.26 6.24
C LEU A 8 12.02 10.21 5.04
N ASP A 9 12.82 10.03 3.99
CA ASP A 9 12.67 10.81 2.76
C ASP A 9 11.40 10.36 2.02
N PRO A 10 10.39 11.22 1.86
CA PRO A 10 9.14 10.85 1.19
C PRO A 10 9.32 10.49 -0.29
N ASN A 11 10.45 10.86 -0.91
CA ASN A 11 10.75 10.53 -2.30
C ASN A 11 11.50 9.20 -2.45
N LEU A 12 11.87 8.55 -1.34
CA LEU A 12 12.59 7.30 -1.39
C LEU A 12 11.67 6.15 -1.80
N VAL A 13 12.09 5.43 -2.83
CA VAL A 13 11.53 4.14 -3.23
C VAL A 13 12.64 3.10 -3.20
N LEU A 14 12.53 2.11 -2.32
CA LEU A 14 13.47 0.99 -2.22
C LEU A 14 12.87 -0.25 -2.85
N GLN A 15 13.61 -0.88 -3.76
CA GLN A 15 13.18 -2.10 -4.43
C GLN A 15 14.00 -3.28 -3.91
N TYR A 16 13.31 -4.30 -3.42
CA TYR A 16 13.90 -5.54 -2.93
C TYR A 16 13.52 -6.69 -3.86
N GLY A 17 14.52 -7.50 -4.23
CA GLY A 17 14.31 -8.67 -5.08
C GLY A 17 14.20 -8.32 -6.57
N ARG A 18 13.63 -9.25 -7.34
CA ARG A 18 13.45 -9.17 -8.80
C ARG A 18 12.13 -9.84 -9.18
N PRO A 19 11.52 -9.51 -10.33
CA PRO A 19 10.32 -10.19 -10.80
C PRO A 19 10.46 -11.72 -10.82
N PRO A 20 9.39 -12.48 -10.46
CA PRO A 20 8.07 -11.99 -10.03
C PRO A 20 8.01 -11.54 -8.56
N ASN A 21 9.02 -11.86 -7.75
CA ASN A 21 9.05 -11.62 -6.31
C ASN A 21 9.81 -10.31 -5.98
N ARG A 22 9.28 -9.18 -6.47
CA ARG A 22 9.79 -7.84 -6.13
C ARG A 22 8.88 -7.17 -5.11
N ILE A 23 9.48 -6.55 -4.09
CA ILE A 23 8.81 -5.72 -3.10
C ILE A 23 9.30 -4.29 -3.26
N ASP A 24 8.38 -3.34 -3.39
CA ASP A 24 8.67 -1.91 -3.47
C ASP A 24 8.24 -1.25 -2.14
N LEU A 25 9.20 -0.69 -1.39
CA LEU A 25 8.95 0.10 -0.18
C LEU A 25 8.93 1.58 -0.57
N ILE A 26 7.80 2.25 -0.30
CA ILE A 26 7.57 3.65 -0.64
C ILE A 26 7.38 4.43 0.66
N SER A 27 8.23 5.41 0.89
CA SER A 27 8.23 6.20 2.14
C SER A 27 7.25 7.38 2.12
N GLY A 28 6.80 7.81 0.95
CA GLY A 28 5.83 8.89 0.79
C GLY A 28 4.42 8.37 0.51
N LEU A 29 3.45 8.86 1.27
CA LEU A 29 2.02 8.68 0.98
C LEU A 29 1.43 10.02 0.55
N SER A 30 0.38 9.96 -0.28
CA SER A 30 -0.36 11.15 -0.71
C SER A 30 -1.42 11.62 0.31
N PHE A 31 -1.48 10.96 1.46
CA PHE A 31 -2.38 11.19 2.59
C PHE A 31 -1.66 10.84 3.91
N SER A 32 -2.25 11.18 5.05
CA SER A 32 -1.69 10.86 6.37
C SER A 32 -1.59 9.34 6.57
N PHE A 33 -0.46 8.91 7.13
CA PHE A 33 -0.28 7.52 7.51
C PHE A 33 -1.26 7.13 8.62
N GLU A 34 -1.49 8.00 9.59
CA GLU A 34 -2.39 7.78 10.72
C GLU A 34 -3.82 7.52 10.25
N ASP A 35 -4.33 8.32 9.31
CA ASP A 35 -5.67 8.14 8.73
C ASP A 35 -5.78 6.81 7.96
N ALA A 36 -4.79 6.51 7.13
CA ALA A 36 -4.75 5.25 6.37
C ALA A 36 -4.58 4.03 7.27
N TRP A 37 -3.80 4.16 8.35
CA TRP A 37 -3.57 3.11 9.33
C TRP A 37 -4.82 2.84 10.15
N ALA A 38 -5.56 3.87 10.54
CA ALA A 38 -6.82 3.74 11.26
C ALA A 38 -7.89 3.00 10.41
N ALA A 39 -7.88 3.20 9.10
CA ALA A 39 -8.81 2.58 8.15
C ALA A 39 -8.25 1.33 7.43
N ARG A 40 -7.16 0.73 7.94
CA ARG A 40 -6.58 -0.48 7.37
C ARG A 40 -7.56 -1.65 7.47
N ILE A 41 -7.50 -2.56 6.51
CA ILE A 41 -8.18 -3.85 6.60
C ILE A 41 -7.22 -4.82 7.30
N GLU A 42 -7.66 -5.40 8.41
CA GLU A 42 -6.92 -6.45 9.12
C GLU A 42 -7.33 -7.81 8.58
N GLU A 43 -6.38 -8.52 8.00
CA GLU A 43 -6.55 -9.89 7.54
C GLU A 43 -5.48 -10.77 8.17
N SER A 44 -5.58 -12.07 7.94
CA SER A 44 -4.53 -12.99 8.36
C SER A 44 -4.26 -14.05 7.31
N ILE A 45 -3.00 -14.45 7.19
CA ILE A 45 -2.58 -15.57 6.35
C ILE A 45 -2.07 -16.69 7.25
N GLU A 46 -2.29 -17.93 6.83
CA GLU A 46 -1.71 -19.11 7.47
C GLU A 46 -0.39 -19.44 6.75
N LEU A 47 0.72 -19.40 7.47
CA LEU A 47 2.04 -19.76 6.96
C LEU A 47 2.72 -20.69 7.96
N ASP A 48 3.14 -21.86 7.49
CA ASP A 48 3.77 -22.90 8.32
C ASP A 48 2.95 -23.30 9.58
N GLY A 49 1.62 -23.18 9.49
CA GLY A 49 0.70 -23.47 10.60
C GLY A 49 0.56 -22.34 11.62
N GLU A 50 1.19 -21.18 11.36
CA GLU A 50 1.03 -19.97 12.14
C GLU A 50 0.15 -18.94 11.43
N ARG A 51 -0.73 -18.31 12.21
CA ARG A 51 -1.55 -17.19 11.74
C ARG A 51 -0.77 -15.89 11.82
N ILE A 52 -0.43 -15.32 10.67
CA ILE A 52 0.31 -14.06 10.56
C ILE A 52 -0.68 -12.94 10.20
N PRO A 53 -0.77 -11.86 11.00
CA PRO A 53 -1.59 -10.71 10.65
C PRO A 53 -1.00 -9.97 9.46
N VAL A 54 -1.86 -9.57 8.53
CA VAL A 54 -1.51 -8.74 7.38
C VAL A 54 -2.42 -7.52 7.34
N PHE A 55 -1.83 -6.36 7.11
CA PHE A 55 -2.54 -5.09 7.07
C PHE A 55 -2.62 -4.59 5.63
N ILE A 56 -3.83 -4.46 5.13
CA ILE A 56 -4.10 -4.07 3.75
C ILE A 56 -4.63 -2.64 3.75
N LEU A 57 -4.17 -1.83 2.80
CA LEU A 57 -4.68 -0.48 2.61
C LEU A 57 -6.18 -0.53 2.27
N GLY A 58 -6.99 0.23 3.00
CA GLY A 58 -8.42 0.34 2.73
C GLY A 58 -8.75 0.85 1.33
N LEU A 59 -9.92 0.47 0.81
CA LEU A 59 -10.30 0.72 -0.58
C LEU A 59 -10.37 2.21 -0.94
N GLU A 60 -10.90 3.05 -0.05
CA GLU A 60 -10.97 4.50 -0.27
C GLU A 60 -9.57 5.13 -0.39
N HIS A 61 -8.65 4.74 0.49
CA HIS A 61 -7.27 5.21 0.43
C HIS A 61 -6.56 4.71 -0.84
N LEU A 62 -6.82 3.48 -1.27
CA LEU A 62 -6.31 2.95 -2.55
C LEU A 62 -6.82 3.77 -3.74
N ARG A 63 -8.11 4.14 -3.75
CA ARG A 63 -8.70 4.99 -4.80
C ARG A 63 -8.04 6.37 -4.83
N ILE A 64 -7.83 7.00 -3.67
CA ILE A 64 -7.13 8.29 -3.58
C ILE A 64 -5.70 8.17 -4.13
N ALA A 65 -4.95 7.15 -3.71
CA ALA A 65 -3.58 6.91 -4.17
C ALA A 65 -3.52 6.75 -5.70
N LYS A 66 -4.42 5.95 -6.28
CA LYS A 66 -4.49 5.75 -7.73
C LYS A 66 -4.83 7.03 -8.50
N ARG A 67 -5.79 7.81 -7.99
CA ARG A 67 -6.17 9.10 -8.60
C ARG A 67 -5.01 10.09 -8.61
N ILE A 68 -4.25 10.15 -7.52
CA ILE A 68 -3.09 11.07 -7.40
C ILE A 68 -1.92 10.58 -8.27
N ALA A 69 -1.67 9.27 -8.33
CA ALA A 69 -0.65 8.71 -9.20
C ALA A 69 -0.93 8.97 -10.69
N GLY A 70 -2.20 8.97 -11.09
CA GLY A 70 -2.66 9.41 -12.41
C GLY A 70 -2.11 8.63 -13.60
N ARG A 71 -1.48 7.47 -13.38
CA ARG A 71 -0.94 6.64 -14.47
C ARG A 71 -2.12 6.11 -15.29
N PRO A 72 -1.99 5.93 -16.62
CA PRO A 72 -3.09 5.45 -17.44
C PRO A 72 -3.77 4.18 -16.90
N LYS A 73 -2.97 3.24 -16.37
CA LYS A 73 -3.48 2.04 -15.73
C LYS A 73 -4.23 2.32 -14.42
N ASP A 74 -3.75 3.24 -13.58
CA ASP A 74 -4.42 3.56 -12.33
C ASP A 74 -5.78 4.21 -12.56
N LEU A 75 -5.89 5.05 -13.59
CA LEU A 75 -7.16 5.66 -14.00
C LEU A 75 -8.17 4.63 -14.52
N ASP A 76 -7.71 3.65 -15.28
CA ASP A 76 -8.54 2.54 -15.76
C ASP A 76 -8.97 1.61 -14.61
N ASP A 77 -8.04 1.28 -13.69
CA ASP A 77 -8.33 0.47 -12.51
C ASP A 77 -9.41 1.14 -11.64
N LEU A 78 -9.42 2.47 -11.51
CA LEU A 78 -10.42 3.21 -10.72
C LEU A 78 -11.86 2.96 -11.17
N ALA A 79 -12.10 2.73 -12.46
CA ALA A 79 -13.43 2.43 -12.99
C ALA A 79 -13.93 1.03 -12.60
N HIS A 80 -13.01 0.13 -12.22
CA HIS A 80 -13.30 -1.27 -11.92
C HIS A 80 -13.22 -1.59 -10.42
N LEU A 81 -12.77 -0.66 -9.59
CA LEU A 81 -12.80 -0.80 -8.13
C LEU A 81 -14.25 -0.63 -7.65
N GLY A 82 -14.91 -1.74 -7.30
CA GLY A 82 -16.26 -1.77 -6.72
C GLY A 82 -16.39 -0.99 -5.41
N GLU A 83 -17.59 -0.91 -4.84
CA GLU A 83 -17.82 -0.17 -3.58
C GLU A 83 -17.17 -0.87 -2.37
N ALA A 84 -16.81 -0.09 -1.35
CA ALA A 84 -16.35 -0.67 -0.10
C ALA A 84 -17.50 -1.49 0.51
N PRO A 85 -17.21 -2.67 1.10
CA PRO A 85 -18.24 -3.41 1.83
C PRO A 85 -18.81 -2.51 2.93
N GLU A 86 -20.14 -2.54 3.10
CA GLU A 86 -20.79 -1.84 4.22
C GLU A 86 -20.26 -2.38 5.56
N PRO A 87 -20.10 -1.52 6.57
CA PRO A 87 -19.51 -1.88 7.87
C PRO A 87 -20.32 -2.91 8.66
#